data_AF-A0A7X8KE83-F1
#
_entry.id   AF-A0A7X8KE83-F1
#
_cell.length_a   1.000
_cell.length_b   1.000
_cell.length_c   1.000
_cell.angle_alpha   90.00
_cell.angle_beta   90.00
_cell.angle_gamma   90.00
#
_symmetry.space_group_name_H-M   'P 1'
#
loop_
_entity.id
_entity.type
_entity.pdbx_description
1 polymer ?
#
loop_
_entity_poly.entity_id
_entity_poly.type
_entity_poly.pdbx_seq_one_letter_code
_entity_poly.pdbx_strand_id
1 'polypeptide(L)'
;MRDFIKIINKYAILLIVYSLFGVPWYYFRYFIFNVYEPPNSFINFIPTIVDYLIHLIIFILLIIDFKKANLKNVALTCIAALFFPLLGIVIFSILWIENESNKAKA
;
A
#
# COMPACT_ATOMS: atom_id res chain seq x y z
N MET A 1 17.24 12.94 -2.65
CA MET A 1 17.60 11.67 -1.94
C MET A 1 17.10 11.50 -0.48
N ARG A 2 17.41 12.37 0.50
CA ARG A 2 16.97 12.18 1.91
C ARG A 2 15.44 12.18 2.08
N ASP A 3 14.73 12.96 1.27
CA ASP A 3 13.27 13.03 1.28
C ASP A 3 12.62 11.80 0.63
N PHE A 4 13.27 11.24 -0.40
CA PHE A 4 12.84 9.99 -1.02
C PHE A 4 12.86 8.82 -0.01
N ILE A 5 13.95 8.70 0.76
CA ILE A 5 14.07 7.66 1.80
C ILE A 5 12.97 7.81 2.86
N LYS A 6 12.64 9.05 3.26
CA LYS A 6 11.52 9.30 4.19
C LYS A 6 10.18 8.84 3.62
N ILE A 7 9.92 9.10 2.33
CA ILE A 7 8.69 8.70 1.66
C ILE A 7 8.60 7.17 1.58
N ILE A 8 9.66 6.48 1.16
CA ILE A 8 9.67 5.02 1.10
C ILE A 8 9.54 4.39 2.49
N ASN A 9 10.20 4.93 3.52
CA ASN A 9 10.04 4.44 4.88
C ASN A 9 8.60 4.55 5.38
N LYS A 10 7.87 5.62 5.02
CA LYS A 10 6.44 5.76 5.34
C LYS A 10 5.63 4.57 4.78
N TYR A 11 5.86 4.21 3.52
CA TYR A 11 5.19 3.06 2.89
C TYR A 11 5.62 1.72 3.47
N ALA A 12 6.91 1.54 3.74
CA ALA A 12 7.44 0.33 4.35
C ALA A 12 6.84 0.10 5.74
N ILE A 13 6.75 1.13 6.58
CA ILE A 13 6.11 1.04 7.89
C ILE A 13 4.64 0.66 7.74
N LEU A 14 3.92 1.25 6.78
CA LEU A 14 2.50 0.93 6.55
C LEU A 14 2.31 -0.55 6.16
N LEU A 15 3.18 -1.07 5.30
CA LEU A 15 3.18 -2.48 4.89
C LEU A 15 3.57 -3.41 6.03
N ILE A 16 4.53 -3.03 6.88
CA ILE A 16 4.93 -3.79 8.07
C ILE A 16 3.77 -3.84 9.07
N VAL A 17 3.13 -2.71 9.34
CA VAL A 17 1.95 -2.64 10.21
C VAL A 17 0.84 -3.54 9.65
N TYR A 18 0.53 -3.42 8.35
CA TYR A 18 -0.42 -4.32 7.71
C TYR A 18 -0.04 -5.79 7.86
N SER A 19 1.22 -6.16 7.63
CA SER A 19 1.67 -7.54 7.74
C SER A 19 1.55 -8.07 9.19
N LEU A 20 1.90 -7.25 10.18
CA LEU A 20 1.81 -7.58 11.60
C LEU A 20 0.38 -7.75 12.11
N PHE A 21 -0.60 -7.08 11.52
CA PHE A 21 -2.00 -7.21 11.95
C PHE A 21 -2.82 -8.12 11.03
N GLY A 22 -2.59 -8.06 9.72
CA GLY A 22 -3.32 -8.82 8.70
C GLY A 22 -2.94 -10.30 8.67
N VAL A 23 -1.65 -10.63 8.71
CA VAL A 23 -1.20 -12.04 8.64
C VAL A 23 -1.62 -12.81 9.90
N PRO A 24 -1.39 -12.32 11.13
CA PRO A 24 -1.86 -13.01 12.32
C PRO A 24 -3.39 -13.14 12.36
N TRP A 25 -4.12 -12.17 11.84
CA TRP A 25 -5.58 -12.24 11.76
C TRP A 25 -6.06 -13.37 10.84
N TYR A 26 -5.34 -13.66 9.75
CA TYR A 26 -5.65 -14.79 8.87
C TYR A 26 -5.52 -16.13 9.61
N TYR A 27 -4.45 -16.30 10.40
CA TYR A 27 -4.26 -17.49 11.23
C TYR A 27 -5.26 -17.56 12.40
N PHE A 28 -5.54 -16.43 13.04
CA PHE A 28 -6.52 -16.34 14.12
C PHE A 28 -7.93 -16.67 13.63
N ARG A 29 -8.30 -16.22 12.42
CA ARG A 29 -9.53 -16.63 11.74
C ARG A 29 -9.58 -18.15 11.58
N TYR A 30 -8.56 -18.76 11.00
CA TYR A 30 -8.55 -20.22 10.81
C TYR A 30 -8.70 -20.98 12.13
N PHE A 31 -8.11 -20.47 13.22
CA PHE A 31 -8.16 -21.10 14.53
C PHE A 31 -9.51 -20.95 15.24
N ILE A 32 -10.13 -19.77 15.24
CA ILE A 32 -11.42 -19.55 15.91
C ILE A 32 -12.58 -20.19 15.13
N PHE A 33 -12.58 -20.09 13.80
CA PHE A 33 -13.74 -20.47 13.00
C PHE A 33 -13.85 -21.97 12.70
N ASN A 34 -12.73 -22.73 12.72
CA ASN A 34 -12.81 -24.19 12.63
C ASN A 34 -13.30 -24.85 13.93
N VAL A 35 -13.29 -24.11 15.05
CA VAL A 35 -13.58 -24.68 16.37
C VAL A 35 -14.96 -24.25 16.90
N TYR A 36 -15.49 -23.05 16.55
CA TYR A 36 -16.63 -22.49 17.29
C TYR A 36 -17.83 -21.90 16.52
N GLU A 37 -17.86 -21.71 15.18
CA GLU A 37 -19.01 -21.03 14.55
C GLU A 37 -19.38 -21.46 13.10
N PRO A 38 -20.67 -21.32 12.69
CA PRO A 38 -21.11 -21.53 11.31
C PRO A 38 -20.53 -20.46 10.33
N PRO A 39 -20.32 -20.82 9.05
CA PRO A 39 -19.53 -20.04 8.07
C PRO A 39 -20.06 -18.65 7.66
N ASN A 40 -21.19 -18.18 8.19
CA ASN A 40 -21.89 -16.98 7.72
C ASN A 40 -21.90 -15.79 8.71
N SER A 41 -21.11 -15.80 9.79
CA SER A 41 -21.08 -14.66 10.73
C SER A 41 -20.36 -13.43 10.13
N PHE A 42 -20.88 -12.22 10.42
CA PHE A 42 -20.38 -10.92 9.94
C PHE A 42 -18.88 -10.70 10.22
N ILE A 43 -18.36 -11.40 11.23
CA ILE A 43 -16.96 -11.40 11.64
C ILE A 43 -16.03 -11.92 10.52
N ASN A 44 -16.54 -12.76 9.61
CA ASN A 44 -15.79 -13.22 8.43
C ASN A 44 -15.43 -12.11 7.44
N PHE A 45 -16.16 -10.99 7.43
CA PHE A 45 -15.91 -9.87 6.51
C PHE A 45 -14.89 -8.85 7.05
N ILE A 46 -14.63 -8.85 8.36
CA ILE A 46 -13.70 -7.91 9.01
C ILE A 46 -12.30 -7.92 8.37
N PRO A 47 -11.62 -9.07 8.16
CA PRO A 47 -10.31 -9.08 7.51
C PRO A 47 -10.33 -8.43 6.14
N THR A 48 -11.34 -8.73 5.34
CA THR A 48 -11.49 -8.22 3.98
C THR A 48 -11.71 -6.71 3.98
N ILE A 49 -12.51 -6.18 4.93
CA ILE A 49 -12.73 -4.74 5.07
C ILE A 49 -11.44 -4.03 5.48
N VAL A 50 -10.70 -4.57 6.45
CA VAL A 50 -9.40 -4.01 6.89
C VAL A 50 -8.40 -4.01 5.75
N ASP A 51 -8.37 -5.08 4.95
CA ASP A 51 -7.51 -5.18 3.77
C ASP A 51 -7.81 -4.09 2.74
N TYR A 52 -9.09 -3.91 2.37
CA TYR A 52 -9.50 -2.85 1.45
C TYR A 52 -9.20 -1.45 1.99
N LEU A 53 -9.37 -1.21 3.29
CA LEU A 53 -9.06 0.08 3.91
C LEU A 53 -7.57 0.42 3.78
N ILE A 54 -6.70 -0.57 3.95
CA ILE A 54 -5.25 -0.36 3.86
C ILE A 54 -4.82 -0.11 2.41
N HIS A 55 -5.39 -0.86 1.45
CA HIS A 55 -5.21 -0.59 0.02
C HIS A 55 -5.63 0.86 -0.33
N LEU A 56 -6.79 1.30 0.18
CA LEU A 56 -7.29 2.65 -0.04
C LEU A 56 -6.35 3.72 0.55
N ILE A 57 -5.83 3.51 1.77
CA ILE A 57 -4.90 4.44 2.41
C ILE A 57 -3.60 4.55 1.60
N ILE A 58 -3.02 3.42 1.16
CA ILE A 58 -1.79 3.43 0.35
C ILE A 58 -2.04 4.16 -0.98
N PHE A 59 -3.17 3.92 -1.62
CA PHE A 59 -3.56 4.60 -2.86
C PHE A 59 -3.65 6.12 -2.68
N ILE A 60 -4.34 6.60 -1.63
CA ILE A 60 -4.47 8.04 -1.34
C ILE A 60 -3.10 8.66 -1.09
N LEU A 61 -2.25 8.00 -0.29
CA LEU A 61 -0.90 8.49 0.00
C LEU A 61 -0.05 8.60 -1.26
N LEU A 62 -0.12 7.61 -2.15
CA LEU A 62 0.61 7.62 -3.42
C LEU A 62 0.17 8.79 -4.29
N ILE A 63 -1.14 9.06 -4.40
CA ILE A 63 -1.64 10.23 -5.15
C ILE A 63 -1.04 11.53 -4.61
N ILE A 64 -1.04 11.71 -3.28
CA ILE A 64 -0.53 12.93 -2.64
C ILE A 64 0.97 13.10 -2.93
N ASP A 65 1.75 12.03 -2.80
CA ASP A 65 3.20 12.09 -3.03
C ASP A 65 3.54 12.28 -4.52
N PHE A 66 2.80 11.66 -5.43
CA PHE A 66 2.92 11.89 -6.87
C PHE A 66 2.69 13.36 -7.25
N LYS A 67 1.63 13.96 -6.69
CA LYS A 67 1.33 15.38 -6.91
C LYS A 67 2.41 16.28 -6.35
N LYS A 68 2.90 16.02 -5.12
CA LYS A 68 4.01 16.78 -4.52
C LYS A 68 5.30 16.69 -5.33
N ALA A 69 5.59 15.51 -5.89
CA ALA A 69 6.79 15.24 -6.65
C ALA A 69 6.73 15.74 -8.11
N ASN A 70 5.55 16.18 -8.56
CA ASN A 70 5.28 16.65 -9.92
C ASN A 70 5.69 15.63 -10.99
N LEU A 71 5.41 14.35 -10.71
CA LEU A 71 5.78 13.22 -11.57
C LEU A 71 4.73 13.02 -12.68
N LYS A 72 5.18 12.63 -13.87
CA LYS A 72 4.30 12.29 -15.00
C LYS A 72 3.66 10.91 -14.79
N ASN A 73 2.60 10.59 -15.54
CA ASN A 73 1.89 9.29 -15.50
C ASN A 73 1.28 8.91 -14.14
N VAL A 74 0.85 9.92 -13.36
CA VAL A 74 0.18 9.74 -12.06
C VAL A 74 -1.00 8.78 -12.16
N ALA A 75 -1.88 8.95 -13.15
CA ALA A 75 -3.10 8.16 -13.27
C ALA A 75 -2.82 6.66 -13.46
N LEU A 76 -1.91 6.31 -14.35
CA LEU A 76 -1.58 4.91 -14.64
C LEU A 76 -0.95 4.22 -13.43
N THR A 77 -0.08 4.94 -12.72
CA THR A 77 0.58 4.43 -11.52
C THR A 77 -0.39 4.29 -10.34
N CYS A 78 -1.34 5.22 -10.22
CA CYS A 78 -2.38 5.15 -9.20
C CYS A 78 -3.33 3.97 -9.46
N ILE A 79 -3.72 3.73 -10.71
CA ILE A 79 -4.52 2.54 -11.07
C ILE A 79 -3.76 1.26 -10.69
N ALA A 80 -2.48 1.19 -11.04
CA ALA A 80 -1.66 0.03 -10.69
C ALA A 80 -1.52 -0.16 -9.16
N ALA A 81 -1.38 0.93 -8.40
CA ALA A 81 -1.33 0.92 -6.94
C ALA A 81 -2.62 0.47 -6.27
N LEU A 82 -3.78 0.70 -6.89
CA LEU A 82 -5.08 0.33 -6.34
C LEU A 82 -5.27 -1.19 -6.32
N PHE A 83 -4.76 -1.88 -7.34
CA PHE A 83 -4.81 -3.34 -7.42
C PHE A 83 -3.56 -4.01 -6.81
N PHE A 84 -2.41 -3.35 -6.90
CA PHE A 84 -1.12 -3.86 -6.43
C PHE A 84 -0.34 -2.73 -5.74
N PRO A 85 -0.57 -2.49 -4.43
CA PRO A 85 0.04 -1.37 -3.69
C PRO A 85 1.56 -1.35 -3.78
N LEU A 86 2.15 -2.55 -3.70
CA LEU A 86 3.59 -2.75 -3.75
C LEU A 86 4.17 -2.38 -5.13
N LEU A 87 3.47 -2.77 -6.20
CA LEU A 87 3.83 -2.39 -7.56
C LEU A 87 3.71 -0.87 -7.76
N GLY A 88 2.67 -0.25 -7.20
CA GLY A 88 2.50 1.20 -7.18
C GLY A 88 3.68 1.94 -6.55
N ILE A 89 4.18 1.44 -5.40
CA ILE A 89 5.36 1.99 -4.71
C ILE A 89 6.64 1.83 -5.55
N VAL A 90 6.81 0.69 -6.23
CA VAL A 90 7.96 0.44 -7.11
C VAL A 90 7.95 1.40 -8.31
N ILE A 91 6.80 1.55 -8.98
CA ILE A 91 6.70 2.47 -10.13
C ILE A 91 6.93 3.92 -9.68
N PHE A 92 6.37 4.33 -8.53
CA PHE A 92 6.65 5.64 -7.94
C PHE A 92 8.16 5.85 -7.71
N SER A 93 8.85 4.84 -7.19
CA SER A 93 10.28 4.91 -6.92
C SER A 93 11.10 5.12 -8.19
N ILE A 94 10.78 4.37 -9.25
CA ILE A 94 11.44 4.49 -10.56
C ILE A 94 11.22 5.90 -11.14
N LEU A 95 9.97 6.37 -11.15
CA LEU A 95 9.64 7.69 -11.69
C LEU A 95 10.30 8.83 -10.89
N TRP A 96 10.42 8.68 -9.58
CA TRP A 96 11.13 9.65 -8.75
C TRP A 96 12.60 9.74 -9.13
N ILE A 97 13.28 8.59 -9.24
CA ILE A 97 14.71 8.52 -9.58
C ILE A 97 14.95 9.12 -10.97
N GLU A 98 14.10 8.79 -11.94
CA GLU A 98 14.15 9.35 -13.28
C GLU A 98 14.00 10.88 -13.26
N ASN A 99 13.05 11.41 -12.48
CA ASN A 99 12.82 12.85 -12.36
C ASN A 99 14.00 13.58 -11.71
N GLU A 100 14.62 13.04 -10.65
CA GLU A 100 15.85 13.63 -10.09
C GLU A 100 17.02 13.56 -11.10
N SER A 101 17.16 12.45 -11.84
CA SER A 101 18.21 12.32 -12.86
C SER A 101 18.06 13.34 -13.99
N ASN A 102 16.83 13.55 -14.48
CA ASN A 102 16.56 14.53 -15.52
C ASN A 102 16.80 15.97 -15.06
N LYS A 103 16.48 16.29 -13.80
CA LYS A 103 16.78 17.61 -13.21
C LYS A 103 18.28 17.85 -13.03
N ALA A 104 19.07 16.81 -12.76
CA ALA A 104 20.52 16.94 -12.64
C ALA A 104 21.23 17.10 -13.99
N LYS A 105 20.58 16.74 -15.10
CA LYS A 105 21.09 16.87 -16.47
C LYS A 105 20.65 18.16 -17.18
N ALA A 106 19.68 18.87 -16.63
CA ALA A 106 19.16 20.15 -17.13
C ALA A 106 19.85 21.32 -16.41
#